data_AF-A0A7S0YCW5-F1
#
_entry.id   AF-A0A7S0YCW5-F1
#
_cell.length_a   1.000
_cell.length_b   1.000
_cell.length_c   1.000
_cell.angle_alpha   90.00
_cell.angle_beta   90.00
_cell.angle_gamma   90.00
#
_symmetry.space_group_name_H-M   'P 1'
#
loop_
_entity.id
_entity.type
_entity.pdbx_description
1 polymer ?
#
loop_
_entity_poly.entity_id
_entity_poly.type
_entity_poly.pdbx_seq_one_letter_code
_entity_poly.pdbx_strand_id
1 'polypeptide(L)'
;GALNSRQQKLVDKIRVKEHKLENVKRESDRLVAKERGDGSLSVGQATALARAEAAAAKLAEEVEELEDELKESIAEGLRARRRQAALKARQLLRQRQQGERGGDGEGRRGDGEGRVENLDEEEGIENLDEEDRMEEDFDKVESAAKRRKRLGIDKEDEKYLEGSDSEDDFFDR
;
A
#
# COMPACT_ATOMS: atom_id res chain seq x y z
N GLY A 1 -5.79 -4.58 14.20
CA GLY A 1 -5.09 -3.37 14.70
C GLY A 1 -6.02 -2.17 14.65
N ALA A 2 -5.93 -1.26 15.62
CA ALA A 2 -6.78 -0.07 15.66
C ALA A 2 -6.47 0.92 14.52
N LEU A 3 -7.52 1.52 13.96
CA LEU A 3 -7.42 2.59 12.95
C LEU A 3 -6.83 3.85 13.56
N ASN A 4 -6.03 4.58 12.79
CA ASN A 4 -5.58 5.91 13.20
C ASN A 4 -6.71 6.95 13.07
N SER A 5 -6.51 8.16 13.62
CA SER A 5 -7.55 9.21 13.61
C SER A 5 -8.01 9.59 12.19
N ARG A 6 -7.12 9.60 11.19
CA ARG A 6 -7.48 9.89 9.80
C ARG A 6 -8.36 8.79 9.22
N GLN A 7 -7.97 7.54 9.38
CA GLN A 7 -8.72 6.36 8.93
C GLN A 7 -10.09 6.29 9.59
N GLN A 8 -10.18 6.57 10.89
CA GLN A 8 -11.46 6.61 11.60
C GLN A 8 -12.40 7.67 11.02
N LYS A 9 -11.88 8.87 10.70
CA LYS A 9 -12.67 9.93 10.05
C LYS A 9 -13.18 9.52 8.66
N LEU A 10 -12.38 8.76 7.90
CA LEU A 10 -12.82 8.24 6.59
C LEU A 10 -13.95 7.23 6.77
N VAL A 11 -13.83 6.29 7.73
CA VAL A 11 -14.90 5.33 8.07
C VAL A 11 -16.18 6.05 8.49
N ASP A 12 -16.09 7.08 9.32
CA ASP A 12 -17.28 7.82 9.77
C ASP A 12 -17.95 8.56 8.60
N LYS A 13 -17.17 9.12 7.67
CA LYS A 13 -17.71 9.73 6.44
C LYS A 13 -18.40 8.71 5.55
N ILE A 14 -17.77 7.54 5.32
CA ILE A 14 -18.34 6.44 4.53
C ILE A 14 -19.70 6.05 5.10
N ARG A 15 -19.78 5.78 6.41
CA ARG A 15 -21.03 5.39 7.08
C ARG A 15 -22.16 6.40 6.89
N VAL A 16 -21.86 7.70 7.00
CA VAL A 16 -22.86 8.75 6.79
C VAL A 16 -23.37 8.75 5.35
N LYS A 17 -22.47 8.53 4.38
CA LYS A 17 -22.82 8.49 2.95
C LYS A 17 -23.59 7.22 2.59
N GLU A 18 -23.20 6.06 3.10
CA GLU A 18 -23.93 4.79 2.95
C GLU A 18 -25.34 4.88 3.50
N HIS A 19 -25.51 5.44 4.70
CA HIS A 19 -26.84 5.65 5.28
C HIS A 19 -27.70 6.58 4.42
N LYS A 20 -27.11 7.63 3.84
CA LYS A 20 -27.82 8.52 2.91
C LYS A 20 -28.18 7.79 1.62
N LEU A 21 -27.27 7.00 1.06
CA LEU A 21 -27.49 6.19 -0.13
C LEU A 21 -28.64 5.21 0.08
N GLU A 22 -28.67 4.51 1.21
CA GLU A 22 -29.73 3.58 1.55
C GLU A 22 -31.11 4.28 1.61
N ASN A 23 -31.17 5.47 2.22
CA ASN A 23 -32.41 6.23 2.27
C ASN A 23 -32.91 6.66 0.89
N VAL A 24 -32.00 7.11 0.02
CA VAL A 24 -32.34 7.49 -1.37
C VAL A 24 -32.77 6.27 -2.19
N LYS A 25 -32.09 5.12 -2.03
CA LYS A 25 -32.48 3.86 -2.67
C LYS A 25 -33.88 3.41 -2.25
N ARG A 26 -34.18 3.46 -0.94
CA ARG A 26 -35.52 3.15 -0.42
C ARG A 26 -36.61 4.07 -0.99
N GLU A 27 -36.31 5.35 -1.22
CA GLU A 27 -37.24 6.27 -1.87
C GLU A 27 -37.49 5.89 -3.34
N SER A 28 -36.41 5.62 -4.08
CA SER A 28 -36.48 5.14 -5.47
C SER A 28 -37.30 3.84 -5.56
N ASP A 29 -37.01 2.85 -4.72
CA ASP A 29 -37.70 1.56 -4.69
C ASP A 29 -39.21 1.71 -4.43
N ARG A 30 -39.61 2.65 -3.56
CA ARG A 30 -41.03 2.95 -3.31
C ARG A 30 -41.72 3.54 -4.53
N LEU A 31 -41.04 4.40 -5.29
CA LEU A 31 -41.58 4.97 -6.53
C LEU A 31 -41.68 3.91 -7.62
N VAL A 32 -40.65 3.10 -7.81
CA VAL A 32 -40.67 1.96 -8.75
C VAL A 32 -41.78 0.96 -8.39
N ALA A 33 -41.98 0.67 -7.11
CA ALA A 33 -43.08 -0.20 -6.67
C ALA A 33 -44.45 0.38 -7.00
N LYS A 34 -44.65 1.70 -6.85
CA LYS A 34 -45.89 2.39 -7.25
C LYS A 34 -46.12 2.32 -8.76
N GLU A 35 -45.07 2.51 -9.56
CA GLU A 35 -45.15 2.39 -11.02
C GLU A 35 -45.67 1.01 -11.46
N ARG A 36 -45.16 -0.04 -10.80
CA ARG A 36 -45.54 -1.43 -11.05
C ARG A 36 -46.95 -1.79 -10.56
N GLY A 37 -47.42 -1.12 -9.50
CA GLY A 37 -48.72 -1.40 -8.87
C GLY A 37 -49.89 -0.63 -9.48
N ASP A 38 -49.79 0.69 -9.52
CA ASP A 38 -50.91 1.58 -9.88
C ASP A 38 -50.99 1.89 -11.39
N GLY A 39 -49.96 1.51 -12.15
CA GLY A 39 -49.87 1.78 -13.59
C GLY A 39 -49.54 3.24 -13.88
N SER A 40 -48.32 3.48 -14.36
CA SER A 40 -47.71 4.77 -14.69
C SER A 40 -47.51 5.73 -13.49
N LEU A 41 -46.30 6.30 -13.40
CA LEU A 41 -46.01 7.37 -12.47
C LEU A 41 -46.59 8.70 -12.97
N SER A 42 -47.09 9.51 -12.04
CA SER A 42 -47.30 10.92 -12.34
C SER A 42 -45.99 11.60 -12.75
N VAL A 43 -46.06 12.66 -13.55
CA VAL A 43 -44.87 13.42 -14.01
C VAL A 43 -43.99 13.86 -12.83
N GLY A 44 -44.61 14.28 -11.71
CA GLY A 44 -43.88 14.66 -10.50
C GLY A 44 -43.14 13.49 -9.84
N GLN A 45 -43.75 12.30 -9.80
CA GLN A 45 -43.12 11.08 -9.28
C GLN A 45 -42.02 10.56 -10.20
N ALA A 46 -42.22 10.58 -11.52
CA ALA A 46 -41.19 10.20 -12.49
C ALA A 46 -39.97 11.13 -12.38
N THR A 47 -40.20 12.43 -12.19
CA THR A 47 -39.12 13.40 -11.97
C THR A 47 -38.41 13.17 -10.64
N ALA A 48 -39.15 12.84 -9.58
CA ALA A 48 -38.57 12.51 -8.27
C ALA A 48 -37.72 11.24 -8.33
N LEU A 49 -38.20 10.21 -9.04
CA LEU A 49 -37.47 8.96 -9.28
C LEU A 49 -36.15 9.23 -10.00
N ALA A 50 -36.18 9.96 -11.13
CA ALA A 50 -34.96 10.30 -11.88
C ALA A 50 -33.94 11.08 -11.03
N ARG A 51 -34.39 11.99 -10.16
CA ARG A 51 -33.50 12.71 -9.23
C ARG A 51 -32.94 11.80 -8.15
N ALA A 52 -33.74 10.91 -7.59
CA ALA A 52 -33.30 9.94 -6.59
C ALA A 52 -32.26 8.99 -7.18
N GLU A 53 -32.48 8.48 -8.39
CA GLU A 53 -31.52 7.63 -9.11
C GLU A 53 -30.19 8.35 -9.37
N ALA A 54 -30.25 9.59 -9.88
CA ALA A 54 -29.04 10.39 -10.09
C ALA A 54 -28.29 10.68 -8.79
N ALA A 55 -29.02 10.98 -7.70
CA ALA A 55 -28.42 11.20 -6.39
C ALA A 55 -27.81 9.93 -5.80
N ALA A 56 -28.45 8.77 -5.99
CA ALA A 56 -27.93 7.47 -5.56
C ALA A 56 -26.66 7.09 -6.33
N ALA A 57 -26.62 7.30 -7.64
CA ALA A 57 -25.44 7.06 -8.46
C ALA A 57 -24.24 7.89 -7.97
N LYS A 58 -24.46 9.21 -7.75
CA LYS A 58 -23.41 10.09 -7.23
C LYS A 58 -22.95 9.70 -5.82
N LEU A 59 -23.88 9.35 -4.93
CA LEU A 59 -23.52 8.91 -3.58
C LEU A 59 -22.76 7.58 -3.57
N ALA A 60 -23.05 6.68 -4.51
CA ALA A 60 -22.32 5.42 -4.65
C ALA A 60 -20.87 5.66 -5.10
N GLU A 61 -20.67 6.53 -6.10
CA GLU A 61 -19.34 6.96 -6.57
C GLU A 61 -18.54 7.61 -5.43
N GLU A 62 -19.13 8.56 -4.70
CA GLU A 62 -18.48 9.20 -3.55
C GLU A 62 -18.11 8.20 -2.43
N VAL A 63 -18.88 7.12 -2.24
CA VAL A 63 -18.54 6.07 -1.27
C VAL A 63 -17.35 5.25 -1.76
N GLU A 64 -17.34 4.83 -3.02
CA GLU A 64 -16.25 4.08 -3.64
C GLU A 64 -14.92 4.85 -3.57
N GLU A 65 -14.94 6.14 -3.91
CA GLU A 65 -13.76 7.02 -3.80
C GLU A 65 -13.21 7.07 -2.36
N LEU A 66 -14.09 7.20 -1.36
CA LEU A 66 -13.68 7.25 0.05
C LEU A 66 -13.17 5.89 0.54
N GLU A 67 -13.74 4.79 0.07
CA GLU A 67 -13.27 3.45 0.38
C GLU A 67 -11.87 3.19 -0.20
N ASP A 68 -11.62 3.66 -1.42
CA ASP A 68 -10.31 3.56 -2.05
C ASP A 68 -9.27 4.42 -1.32
N GLU A 69 -9.61 5.65 -0.92
CA GLU A 69 -8.74 6.48 -0.08
C GLU A 69 -8.43 5.77 1.27
N LEU A 70 -9.43 5.12 1.88
CA LEU A 70 -9.24 4.38 3.12
C LEU A 70 -8.31 3.18 2.93
N LYS A 71 -8.51 2.39 1.87
CA LYS A 71 -7.65 1.24 1.53
C LYS A 71 -6.21 1.68 1.33
N GLU A 72 -6.00 2.76 0.57
CA GLU A 72 -4.66 3.31 0.33
C GLU A 72 -4.02 3.79 1.65
N SER A 73 -4.76 4.51 2.49
CA SER A 73 -4.27 4.98 3.78
C SER A 73 -3.91 3.83 4.74
N ILE A 74 -4.66 2.71 4.71
CA ILE A 74 -4.32 1.51 5.48
C ILE A 74 -3.06 0.86 4.93
N ALA A 75 -2.97 0.68 3.61
CA ALA A 75 -1.81 0.10 2.96
C ALA A 75 -0.53 0.90 3.23
N GLU A 76 -0.59 2.23 3.12
CA GLU A 76 0.51 3.13 3.45
C GLU A 76 0.93 2.97 4.92
N GLY A 77 -0.03 2.96 5.85
CA GLY A 77 0.24 2.76 7.27
C GLY A 77 0.92 1.43 7.58
N LEU A 78 0.52 0.35 6.90
CA LEU A 78 1.15 -0.97 7.04
C LEU A 78 2.57 -0.99 6.47
N ARG A 79 2.78 -0.44 5.26
CA ARG A 79 4.13 -0.29 4.66
C ARG A 79 5.05 0.52 5.56
N ALA A 80 4.58 1.62 6.13
CA ALA A 80 5.34 2.43 7.06
C ALA A 80 5.74 1.66 8.32
N ARG A 81 4.83 0.87 8.91
CA ARG A 81 5.12 0.02 10.06
C ARG A 81 6.16 -1.06 9.75
N ARG A 82 6.04 -1.73 8.60
CA ARG A 82 7.04 -2.72 8.14
C ARG A 82 8.42 -2.11 8.01
N ARG A 83 8.53 -0.94 7.34
CA ARG A 83 9.79 -0.19 7.23
C ARG A 83 10.38 0.18 8.58
N GLN A 84 9.56 0.65 9.52
CA GLN A 84 10.03 0.97 10.87
C GLN A 84 10.52 -0.26 11.64
N ALA A 85 9.83 -1.40 11.52
CA ALA A 85 10.25 -2.65 12.13
C ALA A 85 11.60 -3.12 11.57
N ALA A 86 11.78 -3.09 10.25
CA ALA A 86 13.03 -3.43 9.59
C ALA A 86 14.20 -2.55 10.04
N LEU A 87 13.98 -1.23 10.14
CA LEU A 87 14.99 -0.30 10.64
C LEU A 87 15.38 -0.58 12.10
N LYS A 88 14.41 -0.85 12.97
CA LYS A 88 14.68 -1.22 14.37
C LYS A 88 15.44 -2.54 14.48
N ALA A 89 15.07 -3.55 13.70
CA ALA A 89 15.78 -4.83 13.65
C ALA A 89 17.25 -4.66 13.23
N ARG A 90 17.50 -3.86 12.18
CA ARG A 90 18.87 -3.53 11.73
C ARG A 90 19.68 -2.78 12.81
N GLN A 91 19.04 -1.87 13.56
CA GLN A 91 19.70 -1.18 14.68
C GLN A 91 20.09 -2.14 15.81
N LEU A 92 19.18 -3.02 16.22
CA LEU A 92 19.45 -4.03 17.24
C LEU A 92 20.56 -4.99 16.83
N LEU A 93 20.58 -5.43 15.57
CA LEU A 93 21.64 -6.28 15.03
C LEU A 93 23.01 -5.60 15.09
N ARG A 94 23.09 -4.31 14.75
CA ARG A 94 24.34 -3.53 14.85
C ARG A 94 24.81 -3.38 16.30
N GLN A 95 23.90 -3.14 17.25
CA GLN A 95 24.26 -3.04 18.67
C GLN A 95 24.85 -4.35 19.20
N ARG A 96 24.30 -5.50 18.79
CA ARG A 96 24.84 -6.83 19.16
C ARG A 96 26.26 -7.04 18.64
N GLN A 97 26.52 -6.69 17.38
CA GLN A 97 27.85 -6.85 16.76
C GLN A 97 28.92 -5.92 17.37
N GLN A 98 28.52 -4.78 17.94
CA GLN A 98 29.45 -3.87 18.63
C GLN A 98 29.74 -4.29 20.08
N GLY A 99 28.80 -4.96 20.76
CA GLY A 99 29.01 -5.52 22.10
C GLY A 99 29.98 -6.72 22.13
N GLU A 100 30.11 -7.46 21.03
CA GLU A 100 30.98 -8.65 20.95
C GLU A 100 32.45 -8.34 20.58
N ARG A 101 32.79 -7.09 20.23
CA ARG A 101 34.17 -6.69 19.84
C ARG A 101 34.94 -5.89 20.91
N GLY A 102 34.37 -5.69 22.10
CA GLY A 102 34.97 -4.86 23.16
C GLY A 102 35.16 -5.55 24.51
N GLY A 103 35.17 -6.88 24.56
CA GLY A 103 35.12 -7.68 25.79
C GLY A 103 36.43 -8.31 26.23
N ASP A 104 37.55 -7.60 26.18
CA ASP A 104 38.80 -8.02 26.84
C ASP A 104 38.77 -7.48 28.29
N GLY A 105 38.08 -8.18 29.19
CA GLY A 105 37.99 -7.75 30.59
C GLY A 105 37.40 -8.82 31.50
N GLU A 106 38.29 -9.47 32.25
CA GLU A 106 38.00 -10.52 33.23
C GLU A 106 36.89 -10.19 34.25
N GLY A 107 36.06 -11.20 34.56
CA GLY A 107 35.56 -11.43 35.92
C GLY A 107 34.10 -11.04 36.21
N ARG A 108 33.23 -12.05 36.31
CA ARG A 108 32.64 -12.53 37.58
C ARG A 108 31.45 -13.45 37.30
N ARG A 109 31.48 -14.64 37.92
CA ARG A 109 30.31 -15.50 38.15
C ARG A 109 29.32 -14.73 39.02
N GLY A 110 28.06 -14.70 38.60
CA GLY A 110 26.95 -14.11 39.33
C GLY A 110 25.66 -14.72 38.84
N ASP A 111 25.23 -15.73 39.58
CA ASP A 111 23.98 -16.46 39.40
C ASP A 111 22.80 -15.48 39.58
N GLY A 112 21.83 -15.49 38.67
CA GLY A 112 20.72 -14.52 38.73
C GLY A 112 19.72 -14.67 37.60
N GLU A 113 18.88 -15.69 37.73
CA GLU A 113 17.46 -15.73 37.34
C GLU A 113 17.04 -15.08 36.01
N GLY A 114 16.74 -15.94 35.04
CA GLY A 114 16.04 -15.57 33.83
C GLY A 114 14.64 -15.04 34.11
N ARG A 115 14.27 -13.99 33.38
CA ARG A 115 12.87 -13.68 33.06
C ARG A 115 12.81 -12.92 31.75
N VAL A 116 12.91 -13.67 30.64
CA VAL A 116 12.49 -13.19 29.32
C VAL A 116 11.02 -13.59 29.20
N GLU A 117 10.12 -12.72 29.67
CA GLU A 117 8.69 -12.91 29.45
C GLU A 117 8.26 -12.17 28.19
N ASN A 118 7.71 -12.98 27.26
CA ASN A 118 6.75 -12.66 26.22
C ASN A 118 7.33 -12.11 24.90
N LEU A 119 7.95 -13.01 24.15
CA LEU A 119 7.85 -13.05 22.69
C LEU A 119 6.60 -13.87 22.35
N ASP A 120 5.44 -13.24 22.38
CA ASP A 120 4.26 -13.76 21.71
C ASP A 120 4.16 -13.11 20.32
N GLU A 121 3.70 -13.94 19.38
CA GLU A 121 3.42 -13.68 17.97
C GLU A 121 4.59 -14.02 17.02
N GLU A 122 4.78 -15.34 16.91
CA GLU A 122 5.16 -16.05 15.70
C GLU A 122 4.38 -15.57 14.46
N GLU A 123 5.04 -15.81 13.31
CA GLU A 123 4.54 -15.87 11.94
C GLU A 123 4.75 -14.64 11.05
N GLY A 124 5.64 -14.83 10.06
CA GLY A 124 5.78 -13.96 8.89
C GLY A 124 7.21 -13.44 8.63
N ILE A 125 8.23 -14.28 8.79
CA ILE A 125 9.58 -14.00 8.27
C ILE A 125 9.89 -14.97 7.13
N GLU A 126 8.96 -15.14 6.19
CA GLU A 126 9.26 -15.80 4.92
C GLU A 126 8.75 -14.85 3.83
N ASN A 127 9.66 -14.45 2.93
CA ASN A 127 9.49 -13.51 1.80
C ASN A 127 9.91 -12.04 2.02
N LEU A 128 10.98 -11.78 2.80
CA LEU A 128 11.63 -10.45 2.83
C LEU A 128 12.71 -10.25 1.75
N ASP A 129 13.03 -11.28 0.94
CA ASP A 129 14.21 -11.24 0.06
C ASP A 129 13.91 -10.94 -1.43
N GLU A 130 12.65 -10.93 -1.87
CA GLU A 130 12.30 -10.66 -3.29
C GLU A 130 11.81 -9.23 -3.56
N GLU A 131 11.03 -8.62 -2.66
CA GLU A 131 10.57 -7.23 -2.87
C GLU A 131 11.68 -6.19 -2.58
N ASP A 132 12.53 -6.43 -1.58
CA ASP A 132 13.69 -5.55 -1.28
C ASP A 132 14.75 -5.58 -2.42
N ARG A 133 14.84 -6.67 -3.19
CA ARG A 133 15.70 -6.73 -4.39
C ARG A 133 15.18 -5.86 -5.54
N MET A 134 13.86 -5.74 -5.68
CA MET A 134 13.27 -4.92 -6.75
C MET A 134 13.38 -3.41 -6.47
N GLU A 135 13.44 -2.99 -5.20
CA GLU A 135 13.63 -1.58 -4.83
C GLU A 135 15.10 -1.12 -5.06
N GLU A 136 16.09 -2.02 -4.89
CA GLU A 136 17.50 -1.75 -5.23
C GLU A 136 17.74 -1.52 -6.73
N ASP A 137 16.93 -2.14 -7.61
CA ASP A 137 17.07 -1.99 -9.05
C ASP A 137 16.42 -0.69 -9.57
N PHE A 138 15.38 -0.19 -8.91
CA PHE A 138 14.75 1.09 -9.28
C PHE A 138 15.66 2.29 -8.98
N ASP A 139 16.36 2.27 -7.83
CA ASP A 139 17.33 3.30 -7.46
C ASP A 139 18.57 3.30 -8.37
N LYS A 140 19.00 2.13 -8.87
CA LYS A 140 20.07 2.01 -9.88
C LYS A 140 19.63 2.60 -11.23
N VAL A 141 18.39 2.36 -11.66
CA VAL A 141 17.85 2.91 -12.91
C VAL A 141 17.68 4.44 -12.82
N GLU A 142 17.21 4.96 -11.69
CA GLU A 142 17.03 6.40 -11.50
C GLU A 142 18.39 7.13 -11.39
N SER A 143 19.37 6.53 -10.71
CA SER A 143 20.73 7.06 -10.63
C SER A 143 21.51 6.95 -11.95
N ALA A 144 21.25 5.92 -12.77
CA ALA A 144 21.73 5.84 -14.15
C ALA A 144 21.10 6.92 -15.04
N ALA A 145 19.80 7.16 -14.94
CA ALA A 145 19.09 8.22 -15.67
C ALA A 145 19.60 9.63 -15.28
N LYS A 146 19.86 9.86 -13.98
CA LYS A 146 20.46 11.12 -13.49
C LYS A 146 21.92 11.29 -13.93
N ARG A 147 22.71 10.22 -14.03
CA ARG A 147 24.08 10.26 -14.60
C ARG A 147 24.07 10.56 -16.11
N ARG A 148 23.15 9.95 -16.88
CA ARG A 148 22.98 10.19 -18.32
C ARG A 148 22.67 11.66 -18.63
N LYS A 149 21.74 12.27 -17.89
CA LYS A 149 21.39 13.69 -18.03
C LYS A 149 22.54 14.64 -17.70
N ARG A 150 23.48 14.23 -16.84
CA ARG A 150 24.70 14.99 -16.51
C ARG A 150 25.81 14.85 -17.55
N LEU A 151 25.82 13.79 -18.34
CA LEU A 151 26.85 13.51 -19.36
C LEU A 151 26.45 13.96 -20.77
N GLY A 152 25.21 14.44 -20.97
CA GLY A 152 24.78 14.99 -22.27
C GLY A 152 24.74 13.95 -23.39
N ILE A 153 24.49 12.68 -23.06
CA ILE A 153 24.38 11.60 -24.05
C ILE A 153 22.94 11.64 -24.59
N ASP A 154 22.80 12.10 -25.83
CA ASP A 154 21.53 12.10 -26.57
C ASP A 154 21.21 10.70 -27.10
N LYS A 155 19.92 10.43 -27.32
CA LYS A 155 19.36 9.11 -27.67
C LYS A 155 19.92 8.47 -28.95
N GLU A 156 20.71 9.18 -29.75
CA GLU A 156 21.28 8.64 -30.98
C GLU A 156 22.56 7.81 -30.75
N ASP A 157 23.23 7.95 -29.60
CA ASP A 157 24.45 7.19 -29.28
C ASP A 157 24.17 5.79 -28.68
N GLU A 158 22.93 5.47 -28.33
CA GLU A 158 22.55 4.16 -27.75
C GLU A 158 22.66 3.01 -28.75
N LYS A 159 22.70 3.29 -30.06
CA LYS A 159 22.79 2.23 -31.08
C LYS A 159 24.16 1.54 -31.16
N TYR A 160 25.18 2.06 -30.50
CA TYR A 160 26.54 1.51 -30.52
C TYR A 160 26.92 0.72 -29.25
N LEU A 161 26.07 0.69 -28.22
CA LEU A 161 26.37 -0.01 -26.96
C LEU A 161 25.58 -1.31 -26.76
N GLU A 162 24.58 -1.60 -27.61
CA GLU A 162 23.78 -2.83 -27.56
C GLU A 162 24.32 -3.98 -28.44
N GLY A 163 25.53 -3.84 -28.99
CA GLY A 163 26.15 -4.83 -29.87
C GLY A 163 27.53 -5.28 -29.38
N SER A 164 27.61 -5.98 -28.25
CA SER A 164 28.79 -6.80 -27.89
C SER A 164 28.40 -7.89 -26.90
N ASP A 165 27.45 -8.73 -27.31
CA ASP A 165 27.30 -10.10 -26.80
C ASP A 165 26.66 -10.93 -27.92
N SER A 166 27.51 -11.46 -28.81
CA SER A 166 27.24 -12.68 -29.59
C SER A 166 28.55 -13.17 -30.20
N GLU A 167 28.99 -14.32 -29.72
CA GLU A 167 29.49 -15.47 -30.50
C GLU A 167 30.39 -15.19 -31.72
N ASP A 168 31.65 -15.63 -31.64
CA ASP A 168 32.31 -16.26 -32.80
C ASP A 168 33.31 -17.33 -32.34
N ASP A 169 32.86 -18.58 -32.47
CA ASP A 169 33.66 -19.79 -32.58
C ASP A 169 34.58 -19.70 -33.82
N PHE A 170 35.87 -19.38 -33.66
CA PHE A 170 36.92 -19.69 -34.67
C PHE A 170 38.30 -19.29 -34.10
N PHE A 171 39.19 -20.21 -33.68
CA PHE A 171 40.03 -21.02 -34.55
C PHE A 171 40.63 -22.21 -33.79
N ASP A 172 40.37 -23.42 -34.33
CA ASP A 172 41.32 -24.52 -34.33
C ASP A 172 42.44 -24.21 -35.36
N ARG A 173 43.69 -24.09 -34.91
CA ARG A 173 44.90 -24.60 -35.59
C ARG A 173 46.19 -24.38 -34.81
#